data_AF-A0A7J6NY79-F1
#
_entry.id   AF-A0A7J6NY79-F1
#
_cell.length_a   1.000
_cell.length_b   1.000
_cell.length_c   1.000
_cell.angle_alpha   90.00
_cell.angle_beta   90.00
_cell.angle_gamma   90.00
#
_symmetry.space_group_name_H-M   'P 1'
#
loop_
_entity.id
_entity.type
_entity.pdbx_description
1 polymer ?
#
loop_
_entity_poly.entity_id
_entity_poly.type
_entity_poly.pdbx_seq_one_letter_code
_entity_poly.pdbx_strand_id
1 'polypeptide(L)'
;MDSATSSYREKVTPSLSYTVGVDKILAEGKSDFQDILLIQSKCFGRTLVLDNQVQSCETDEACYHETLVHPAMLAHPNPKRVYIGGGGEGATAREILKHKSVETCVMVDLDKKVVDFCREHMTQWNKGVFEDPRFSCYYEDAYQWLVENVKTDADKFDVIVMDICDPPRRWSGLEALHCRVLQGGVAEVPEQGRHSGYSEYWRGSFLSGQSRGHGSLSYDPQHVQGCLRRG
;
A
#
# COMPACT_ATOMS: atom_id res chain seq x y z
N MET A 1 -30.24 -3.06 30.38
CA MET A 1 -30.86 -3.43 29.09
C MET A 1 -29.82 -3.12 28.03
N ASP A 2 -29.03 -4.12 27.65
CA ASP A 2 -28.00 -3.95 26.63
C ASP A 2 -28.70 -3.72 25.29
N SER A 3 -28.60 -2.51 24.74
CA SER A 3 -28.94 -2.31 23.34
C SER A 3 -28.03 -3.24 22.54
N ALA A 4 -28.61 -4.07 21.66
CA ALA A 4 -27.85 -4.96 20.80
C ALA A 4 -26.66 -4.20 20.19
N THR A 5 -25.45 -4.49 20.68
CA THR A 5 -24.26 -3.78 20.25
C THR A 5 -23.92 -4.33 18.88
N SER A 6 -24.16 -3.53 17.83
CA SER A 6 -23.73 -3.85 16.48
C SER A 6 -22.22 -4.12 16.49
N SER A 7 -21.77 -5.11 15.73
CA SER A 7 -20.36 -5.49 15.67
C SER A 7 -19.95 -5.80 14.24
N TYR A 8 -18.71 -5.48 13.91
CA TYR A 8 -18.09 -5.80 12.64
C TYR A 8 -17.04 -6.89 12.84
N ARG A 9 -17.09 -7.94 12.03
CA ARG A 9 -16.15 -9.06 12.07
C ARG A 9 -15.33 -9.08 10.79
N GLU A 10 -14.02 -8.93 10.93
CA GLU A 10 -13.07 -9.14 9.84
C GLU A 10 -12.43 -10.51 9.97
N LYS A 11 -12.31 -11.20 8.83
CA LYS A 11 -11.55 -12.44 8.71
C LYS A 11 -10.17 -12.12 8.12
N VAL A 12 -9.14 -12.17 8.95
CA VAL A 12 -7.75 -11.87 8.56
C VAL A 12 -7.12 -13.08 7.86
N THR A 13 -7.37 -14.29 8.36
CA THR A 13 -6.89 -15.53 7.74
C THR A 13 -7.97 -16.61 7.81
N PRO A 14 -7.81 -17.79 7.15
CA PRO A 14 -8.73 -18.90 7.32
C PRO A 14 -9.01 -19.31 8.77
N SER A 15 -8.05 -19.06 9.68
CA SER A 15 -8.10 -19.48 11.08
C SER A 15 -8.09 -18.32 12.08
N LEU A 16 -8.02 -17.06 11.61
CA LEU A 16 -7.99 -15.87 12.45
C LEU A 16 -9.04 -14.86 11.99
N SER A 17 -9.91 -14.47 12.90
CA SER A 17 -10.84 -13.35 12.75
C SER A 17 -10.86 -12.53 14.02
N TYR A 18 -11.07 -11.24 13.91
CA TYR A 18 -11.35 -10.39 15.06
C TYR A 18 -12.71 -9.71 14.90
N THR A 19 -13.26 -9.20 16.00
CA THR A 19 -14.57 -8.53 16.01
C THR A 19 -14.46 -7.26 16.81
N VAL A 20 -14.97 -6.17 16.25
CA VAL A 20 -15.00 -4.84 16.87
C VAL A 20 -16.43 -4.41 17.08
N GLY A 21 -16.68 -3.72 18.20
CA GLY A 21 -17.98 -3.07 18.42
C GLY A 21 -18.14 -1.87 17.49
N VAL A 22 -19.33 -1.70 16.94
CA VAL A 22 -19.69 -0.60 16.03
C VAL A 22 -20.78 0.23 16.67
N ASP A 23 -20.55 1.54 16.74
CA ASP A 23 -21.55 2.48 17.23
C ASP A 23 -22.57 2.81 16.14
N LYS A 24 -22.11 3.05 14.91
CA LYS A 24 -22.95 3.34 13.74
C LYS A 24 -22.20 3.15 12.43
N ILE A 25 -22.96 2.95 11.36
CA ILE A 25 -22.47 3.09 9.99
C ILE A 25 -22.54 4.58 9.63
N LEU A 26 -21.45 5.12 9.09
CA LEU A 26 -21.31 6.53 8.73
C LEU A 26 -21.67 6.76 7.26
N ALA A 27 -21.22 5.88 6.37
CA ALA A 27 -21.51 5.91 4.94
C ALA A 27 -21.30 4.53 4.33
N GLU A 28 -22.00 4.27 3.23
CA GLU A 28 -21.90 3.05 2.44
C GLU A 28 -21.80 3.43 0.96
N GLY A 29 -21.03 2.66 0.22
CA GLY A 29 -20.82 2.86 -1.21
C GLY A 29 -20.54 1.53 -1.89
N LYS A 30 -20.62 1.55 -3.21
CA LYS A 30 -20.24 0.41 -4.05
C LYS A 30 -19.61 0.92 -5.33
N SER A 31 -18.38 0.50 -5.57
CA SER A 31 -17.71 0.76 -6.83
C SER A 31 -17.87 -0.41 -7.79
N ASP A 32 -17.27 -0.26 -8.97
CA ASP A 32 -17.22 -1.33 -9.96
C ASP A 32 -16.17 -2.39 -9.57
N PHE A 33 -15.34 -2.09 -8.55
CA PHE A 33 -14.25 -2.93 -8.06
C PHE A 33 -14.54 -3.56 -6.70
N GLN A 34 -15.17 -2.82 -5.77
CA GLN A 34 -15.30 -3.22 -4.37
C GLN A 34 -16.50 -2.58 -3.66
N ASP A 35 -16.93 -3.21 -2.57
CA ASP A 35 -17.88 -2.65 -1.61
C ASP A 35 -17.15 -1.69 -0.66
N ILE A 36 -17.75 -0.53 -0.37
CA ILE A 36 -17.17 0.54 0.46
C ILE A 36 -18.04 0.72 1.69
N LEU A 37 -17.43 0.67 2.87
CA LEU A 37 -18.11 0.86 4.13
C LEU A 37 -17.27 1.74 5.06
N LEU A 38 -17.88 2.79 5.60
CA LEU A 38 -17.29 3.62 6.63
C LEU A 38 -18.09 3.44 7.92
N ILE A 39 -17.43 2.94 8.97
CA ILE A 39 -18.06 2.71 10.27
C ILE A 39 -17.44 3.58 11.34
N GLN A 40 -18.21 3.86 12.40
CA GLN A 40 -17.70 4.34 13.67
C GLN A 40 -17.44 3.12 14.57
N SER A 41 -16.18 2.70 14.65
CA SER A 41 -15.70 1.66 15.57
C SER A 41 -15.55 2.20 16.98
N LYS A 42 -15.91 1.39 17.98
CA LYS A 42 -15.75 1.73 19.40
C LYS A 42 -14.30 1.87 19.82
N CYS A 43 -13.39 1.11 19.20
CA CYS A 43 -11.99 1.05 19.59
C CYS A 43 -11.08 1.90 18.69
N PHE A 44 -11.47 2.10 17.43
CA PHE A 44 -10.58 2.61 16.38
C PHE A 44 -11.08 3.89 15.69
N GLY A 45 -12.14 4.50 16.22
CA GLY A 45 -12.70 5.71 15.63
C GLY A 45 -13.40 5.44 14.30
N ARG A 46 -13.30 6.37 13.35
CA ARG A 46 -13.75 6.09 11.97
C ARG A 46 -12.87 5.02 11.34
N THR A 47 -13.48 4.04 10.69
CA THR A 47 -12.79 2.91 10.07
C THR A 47 -13.31 2.69 8.66
N LEU A 48 -12.41 2.75 7.69
CA LEU A 48 -12.69 2.41 6.29
C LEU A 48 -12.55 0.90 6.10
N VAL A 49 -13.57 0.32 5.50
CA VAL A 49 -13.64 -1.09 5.15
C VAL A 49 -13.91 -1.19 3.65
N LEU A 50 -13.05 -1.92 2.96
CA LEU A 50 -13.22 -2.26 1.54
C LEU A 50 -13.28 -3.79 1.39
N ASP A 51 -14.28 -4.31 0.69
CA ASP A 51 -14.50 -5.75 0.48
C ASP A 51 -14.42 -6.60 1.77
N ASN A 52 -14.96 -6.08 2.87
CA ASN A 52 -14.93 -6.68 4.20
C ASN A 52 -13.53 -6.83 4.83
N GLN A 53 -12.58 -6.01 4.41
CA GLN A 53 -11.27 -5.88 5.03
C GLN A 53 -11.06 -4.44 5.51
N VAL A 54 -10.54 -4.28 6.72
CA VAL A 54 -10.21 -2.95 7.25
C VAL A 54 -9.00 -2.42 6.49
N GLN A 55 -9.14 -1.21 5.95
CA GLN A 55 -8.06 -0.56 5.21
C GLN A 55 -7.33 0.46 6.08
N SER A 56 -8.08 1.23 6.88
CA SER A 56 -7.53 2.34 7.65
C SER A 56 -8.44 2.70 8.80
N CYS A 57 -7.85 3.09 9.94
CA CYS A 57 -8.60 3.59 11.09
C CYS A 57 -8.06 4.93 11.58
N GLU A 58 -8.95 5.76 12.11
CA GLU A 58 -8.65 7.11 12.58
C GLU A 58 -7.55 7.14 13.66
N THR A 59 -7.48 6.08 14.47
CA THR A 59 -6.54 6.00 15.59
C THR A 59 -5.12 5.63 15.21
N ASP A 60 -4.89 4.97 14.07
CA ASP A 60 -3.59 4.39 13.70
C ASP A 60 -3.11 4.72 12.29
N GLU A 61 -3.94 5.34 11.44
CA GLU A 61 -3.55 5.75 10.08
C GLU A 61 -2.24 6.54 10.06
N ALA A 62 -2.01 7.41 11.04
CA ALA A 62 -0.80 8.21 11.09
C ALA A 62 0.46 7.33 11.21
N CYS A 63 0.40 6.25 12.00
CA CYS A 63 1.51 5.32 12.14
C CYS A 63 1.81 4.62 10.81
N TYR A 64 0.76 4.17 10.10
CA TYR A 64 0.89 3.54 8.79
C TYR A 64 1.50 4.52 7.76
N HIS A 65 0.88 5.68 7.58
CA HIS A 65 1.28 6.64 6.54
C HIS A 65 2.65 7.27 6.79
N GLU A 66 2.99 7.60 8.04
CA GLU A 66 4.33 8.10 8.36
C GLU A 66 5.41 7.04 8.09
N THR A 67 5.14 5.78 8.45
CA THR A 67 6.07 4.66 8.23
C THR A 67 6.21 4.32 6.74
N LEU A 68 5.12 4.43 5.98
CA LEU A 68 5.12 4.19 4.53
C LEU A 68 5.93 5.27 3.79
N VAL A 69 5.75 6.54 4.15
CA VAL A 69 6.26 7.67 3.36
C VAL A 69 7.64 8.13 3.81
N HIS A 70 7.81 8.37 5.11
CA HIS A 70 8.96 9.16 5.59
C HIS A 70 10.32 8.50 5.43
N PRO A 71 10.49 7.17 5.59
CA PRO A 71 11.81 6.54 5.47
C PRO A 71 12.51 6.86 4.15
N ALA A 72 11.79 6.83 3.03
CA ALA A 72 12.38 7.08 1.73
C ALA A 72 12.41 8.57 1.34
N MET A 73 11.40 9.34 1.75
CA MET A 73 11.47 10.81 1.57
C MET A 73 12.65 11.43 2.32
N LEU A 74 13.05 10.85 3.46
CA LEU A 74 14.22 11.27 4.25
C LEU A 74 15.54 10.68 3.76
N ALA A 75 15.52 9.53 3.06
CA ALA A 75 16.71 8.94 2.46
C ALA A 75 17.16 9.72 1.22
N HIS A 76 16.20 10.22 0.44
CA HIS A 76 16.50 11.00 -0.75
C HIS A 76 16.93 12.43 -0.36
N PRO A 77 18.05 12.96 -0.89
CA PRO A 77 18.61 14.24 -0.43
C PRO A 77 17.73 15.46 -0.74
N ASN A 78 16.91 15.39 -1.81
CA ASN A 78 16.03 16.49 -2.21
C ASN A 78 14.89 16.02 -3.13
N PRO A 79 13.88 15.28 -2.62
CA PRO A 79 12.81 14.75 -3.45
C PRO A 79 11.87 15.86 -3.93
N LYS A 80 11.68 15.98 -5.25
CA LYS A 80 10.85 17.00 -5.92
C LYS A 80 9.64 16.41 -6.60
N ARG A 81 9.80 15.27 -7.28
CA ARG A 81 8.75 14.59 -8.04
C ARG A 81 8.46 13.25 -7.39
N VAL A 82 7.27 13.10 -6.84
CA VAL A 82 6.85 11.90 -6.13
C VAL A 82 5.65 11.27 -6.81
N TYR A 83 5.67 9.94 -6.91
CA TYR A 83 4.58 9.14 -7.44
C TYR A 83 3.97 8.28 -6.34
N ILE A 84 2.64 8.15 -6.36
CA ILE A 84 1.86 7.27 -5.49
C ILE A 84 1.03 6.36 -6.40
N GLY A 85 1.21 5.05 -6.26
CA GLY A 85 0.24 4.07 -6.78
C GLY A 85 -0.74 3.68 -5.67
N GLY A 86 -2.03 3.87 -5.89
CA GLY A 86 -3.08 3.69 -4.88
C GLY A 86 -3.23 4.89 -3.95
N GLY A 87 -3.50 4.63 -2.67
CA GLY A 87 -3.62 5.66 -1.64
C GLY A 87 -4.86 6.55 -1.73
N GLY A 88 -5.98 6.01 -2.22
CA GLY A 88 -7.23 6.76 -2.44
C GLY A 88 -7.81 7.54 -1.24
N GLU A 89 -7.32 7.28 -0.03
CA GLU A 89 -7.64 8.06 1.17
C GLU A 89 -7.06 9.48 1.16
N GLY A 90 -5.97 9.69 0.42
CA GLY A 90 -5.21 10.95 0.37
C GLY A 90 -4.25 11.17 1.55
N ALA A 91 -4.20 10.28 2.54
CA ALA A 91 -3.28 10.42 3.67
C ALA A 91 -1.81 10.19 3.28
N THR A 92 -1.52 9.27 2.36
CA THR A 92 -0.17 9.10 1.77
C THR A 92 0.31 10.40 1.11
N ALA A 93 -0.54 11.04 0.31
CA ALA A 93 -0.23 12.32 -0.33
C ALA A 93 -0.04 13.46 0.71
N ARG A 94 -0.89 13.50 1.76
CA ARG A 94 -0.74 14.44 2.87
C ARG A 94 0.65 14.34 3.49
N GLU A 95 1.13 13.12 3.77
CA GLU A 95 2.45 12.91 4.36
C GLU A 95 3.60 13.31 3.44
N ILE A 96 3.49 13.02 2.13
CA ILE A 96 4.48 13.43 1.13
C ILE A 96 4.57 14.96 1.07
N LEU A 97 3.44 15.66 1.04
CA LEU A 97 3.39 17.11 0.85
C LEU A 97 3.82 17.92 2.08
N LYS A 98 4.06 17.27 3.24
CA LYS A 98 4.79 17.87 4.37
C LYS A 98 6.24 18.22 3.98
N HIS A 99 6.82 17.52 3.00
CA HIS A 99 8.17 17.78 2.50
C HIS A 99 8.16 18.99 1.55
N LYS A 100 8.77 20.10 1.99
CA LYS A 100 8.77 21.37 1.24
C LYS A 100 9.52 21.32 -0.08
N SER A 101 10.40 20.34 -0.26
CA SER A 101 11.13 20.12 -1.52
C SER A 101 10.24 19.60 -2.64
N VAL A 102 9.10 18.98 -2.31
CA VAL A 102 8.19 18.40 -3.29
C VAL A 102 7.57 19.52 -4.12
N GLU A 103 7.78 19.43 -5.43
CA GLU A 103 7.23 20.32 -6.46
C GLU A 103 6.03 19.66 -7.15
N THR A 104 5.99 18.33 -7.22
CA THR A 104 4.90 17.58 -7.86
C THR A 104 4.69 16.23 -7.17
N CYS A 105 3.43 15.92 -6.85
CA CYS A 105 2.99 14.67 -6.28
C CYS A 105 1.86 14.12 -7.16
N VAL A 106 2.11 13.00 -7.84
CA VAL A 106 1.12 12.33 -8.69
C VAL A 106 0.60 11.09 -7.97
N MET A 107 -0.71 11.01 -7.77
CA MET A 107 -1.39 9.82 -7.27
C MET A 107 -2.20 9.19 -8.39
N VAL A 108 -2.09 7.87 -8.54
CA VAL A 108 -2.87 7.10 -9.51
C VAL A 108 -3.55 5.96 -8.78
N ASP A 109 -4.88 6.03 -8.71
CA ASP A 109 -5.71 5.01 -8.10
C ASP A 109 -6.68 4.47 -9.14
N LEU A 110 -6.96 3.17 -9.13
CA LEU A 110 -7.86 2.57 -10.12
C LEU A 110 -9.33 2.94 -9.85
N ASP A 111 -9.69 3.12 -8.58
CA ASP A 111 -11.08 3.20 -8.15
C ASP A 111 -11.48 4.65 -7.82
N LYS A 112 -11.93 5.38 -8.85
CA LYS A 112 -12.42 6.75 -8.70
C LYS A 112 -13.51 6.88 -7.62
N LYS A 113 -14.40 5.89 -7.49
CA LYS A 113 -15.52 5.97 -6.53
C LYS A 113 -15.00 5.87 -5.10
N VAL A 114 -13.98 5.07 -4.83
CA VAL A 114 -13.31 5.04 -3.51
C VAL A 114 -12.64 6.38 -3.23
N VAL A 115 -11.90 6.94 -4.19
CA VAL A 115 -11.25 8.26 -3.99
C VAL A 115 -12.28 9.35 -3.70
N ASP A 116 -13.35 9.43 -4.48
CA ASP A 116 -14.42 10.41 -4.27
C ASP A 116 -15.08 10.23 -2.89
N PHE A 117 -15.36 8.97 -2.51
CA PHE A 117 -15.93 8.63 -1.21
C PHE A 117 -15.02 9.06 -0.05
N CYS A 118 -13.72 8.78 -0.13
CA CYS A 118 -12.74 9.19 0.87
C CYS A 118 -12.58 10.71 0.92
N ARG A 119 -12.61 11.39 -0.23
CA ARG A 119 -12.57 12.85 -0.30
C ARG A 119 -13.75 13.48 0.43
N GLU A 120 -14.95 12.92 0.28
CA GLU A 120 -16.16 13.42 0.94
C GLU A 120 -16.22 13.08 2.43
N HIS A 121 -15.94 11.82 2.80
CA HIS A 121 -16.25 11.30 4.13
C HIS A 121 -15.04 11.17 5.08
N MET A 122 -13.81 11.22 4.55
CA MET A 122 -12.57 11.00 5.29
C MET A 122 -11.65 12.23 5.25
N THR A 123 -12.23 13.42 5.41
CA THR A 123 -11.51 14.70 5.37
C THR A 123 -10.38 14.81 6.40
N GLN A 124 -10.42 14.06 7.50
CA GLN A 124 -9.32 14.04 8.47
C GLN A 124 -8.07 13.27 7.98
N TRP A 125 -8.22 12.35 7.02
CA TRP A 125 -7.11 11.67 6.35
C TRP A 125 -6.45 12.59 5.33
N ASN A 126 -7.23 13.10 4.39
CA ASN A 126 -6.70 13.89 3.27
C ASN A 126 -6.29 15.32 3.67
N LYS A 127 -6.92 15.91 4.69
CA LYS A 127 -6.65 17.28 5.20
C LYS A 127 -6.54 18.35 4.10
N GLY A 128 -7.34 18.22 3.04
CA GLY A 128 -7.35 19.17 1.91
C GLY A 128 -6.22 18.98 0.90
N VAL A 129 -5.57 17.81 0.86
CA VAL A 129 -4.51 17.52 -0.13
C VAL A 129 -5.00 17.59 -1.58
N PHE A 130 -6.28 17.31 -1.82
CA PHE A 130 -6.88 17.36 -3.15
C PHE A 130 -6.96 18.78 -3.73
N GLU A 131 -6.71 19.80 -2.90
CA GLU A 131 -6.68 21.21 -3.26
C GLU A 131 -5.25 21.77 -3.31
N ASP A 132 -4.21 20.99 -2.94
CA ASP A 132 -2.82 21.43 -3.04
C ASP A 132 -2.40 21.53 -4.51
N PRO A 133 -1.86 22.67 -4.98
CA PRO A 133 -1.49 22.86 -6.39
C PRO A 133 -0.36 21.94 -6.86
N ARG A 134 0.37 21.30 -5.94
CA ARG A 134 1.42 20.32 -6.24
C ARG A 134 0.86 18.92 -6.46
N PHE A 135 -0.42 18.69 -6.17
CA PHE A 135 -1.04 17.38 -6.18
C PHE A 135 -1.93 17.15 -7.40
N SER A 136 -1.75 16.01 -8.05
CA SER A 136 -2.59 15.55 -9.15
C SER A 136 -3.03 14.12 -8.91
N CYS A 137 -4.33 13.84 -9.12
CA CYS A 137 -4.91 12.51 -8.98
C CYS A 137 -5.42 12.02 -10.34
N TYR A 138 -5.06 10.79 -10.73
CA TYR A 138 -5.53 10.11 -11.93
C TYR A 138 -6.26 8.81 -11.56
N TYR A 139 -7.20 8.39 -12.40
CA TYR A 139 -8.11 7.29 -12.12
C TYR A 139 -7.89 6.12 -13.09
N GLU A 140 -6.72 5.50 -13.02
CA GLU A 140 -6.21 4.56 -14.02
C GLU A 140 -5.40 3.43 -13.36
N ASP A 141 -4.97 2.43 -14.13
CA ASP A 141 -4.04 1.42 -13.64
C ASP A 141 -2.66 2.07 -13.40
N ALA A 142 -2.20 2.05 -12.15
CA ALA A 142 -0.95 2.68 -11.73
C ALA A 142 0.28 2.21 -12.54
N TYR A 143 0.34 0.93 -12.93
CA TYR A 143 1.46 0.42 -13.71
C TYR A 143 1.39 0.92 -15.15
N GLN A 144 0.23 0.83 -15.80
CA GLN A 144 0.05 1.33 -17.16
C GLN A 144 0.34 2.83 -17.23
N TRP A 145 -0.17 3.60 -16.26
CA TRP A 145 0.08 5.03 -16.20
C TRP A 145 1.58 5.35 -16.16
N LEU A 146 2.37 4.65 -15.33
CA LEU A 146 3.82 4.81 -15.29
C LEU A 146 4.47 4.47 -16.64
N VAL A 147 4.11 3.32 -17.23
CA VAL A 147 4.66 2.88 -18.52
C VAL A 147 4.35 3.89 -19.61
N GLU A 148 3.16 4.49 -19.60
CA GLU A 148 2.70 5.42 -20.63
C GLU A 148 3.26 6.83 -20.45
N ASN A 149 3.47 7.30 -19.22
CA ASN A 149 3.87 8.68 -18.93
C ASN A 149 5.38 8.85 -18.65
N VAL A 150 6.09 7.79 -18.27
CA VAL A 150 7.55 7.86 -18.00
C VAL A 150 8.33 7.31 -19.19
N LYS A 151 8.70 8.20 -20.13
CA LYS A 151 9.42 7.81 -21.36
C LYS A 151 10.89 8.18 -21.37
N THR A 152 11.23 9.27 -20.68
CA THR A 152 12.58 9.82 -20.65
C THR A 152 13.08 9.96 -19.21
N ASP A 153 14.38 10.19 -19.04
CA ASP A 153 14.96 10.49 -17.72
C ASP A 153 14.33 11.73 -17.09
N ALA A 154 13.92 12.70 -17.91
CA ALA A 154 13.25 13.91 -17.45
C ALA A 154 11.82 13.65 -16.95
N ASP A 155 11.22 12.48 -17.23
CA ASP A 155 9.87 12.12 -16.77
C ASP A 155 9.90 11.31 -15.46
N LYS A 156 11.08 10.92 -14.99
CA LYS A 156 11.24 10.08 -13.80
C LYS A 156 10.84 10.79 -12.50
N PHE A 157 10.36 9.98 -11.57
CA PHE A 157 10.11 10.38 -10.19
C PHE A 157 11.35 10.13 -9.34
N ASP A 158 11.58 11.01 -8.38
CA ASP A 158 12.66 10.88 -7.39
C ASP A 158 12.31 9.77 -6.38
N VAL A 159 11.02 9.70 -6.02
CA VAL A 159 10.48 8.75 -5.05
C VAL A 159 9.16 8.15 -5.56
N ILE A 160 9.01 6.84 -5.45
CA ILE A 160 7.80 6.10 -5.83
C ILE A 160 7.27 5.34 -4.60
N VAL A 161 6.07 5.70 -4.13
CA VAL A 161 5.37 5.05 -3.02
C VAL A 161 4.24 4.18 -3.56
N MET A 162 4.17 2.92 -3.12
CA MET A 162 3.10 2.00 -3.50
C MET A 162 2.22 1.70 -2.30
N ASP A 163 1.01 2.25 -2.32
CA ASP A 163 -0.03 2.15 -1.30
C ASP A 163 -1.23 1.37 -1.87
N ILE A 164 -0.97 0.09 -2.15
CA ILE A 164 -1.91 -0.83 -2.80
C ILE A 164 -2.14 -2.06 -1.94
N CYS A 165 -3.40 -2.49 -1.85
CA CYS A 165 -3.78 -3.71 -1.16
C CYS A 165 -3.49 -4.91 -2.07
N ASP A 166 -2.57 -5.78 -1.63
CA ASP A 166 -2.08 -6.98 -2.30
C ASP A 166 -1.68 -6.80 -3.79
N PRO A 167 -0.37 -6.63 -4.09
CA PRO A 167 0.06 -6.42 -5.47
C PRO A 167 -0.30 -7.62 -6.35
N PRO A 168 -0.89 -7.40 -7.55
CA PRO A 168 -1.14 -8.47 -8.49
C PRO A 168 0.16 -9.22 -8.83
N ARG A 169 0.09 -10.56 -9.03
CA ARG A 169 1.25 -11.39 -9.43
C ARG A 169 2.03 -10.86 -10.65
N ARG A 170 1.42 -9.99 -11.46
CA ARG A 170 1.98 -9.38 -12.68
C ARG A 170 3.08 -8.35 -12.41
N TRP A 171 3.24 -7.87 -11.17
CA TRP A 171 4.25 -6.90 -10.78
C TRP A 171 5.63 -7.53 -10.50
N SER A 172 5.80 -8.84 -10.75
CA SER A 172 7.06 -9.59 -10.60
C SER A 172 8.21 -9.08 -11.49
N GLY A 173 7.93 -8.30 -12.54
CA GLY A 173 8.97 -7.67 -13.38
C GLY A 173 9.70 -6.49 -12.74
N LEU A 174 9.24 -6.00 -11.59
CA LEU A 174 9.88 -4.91 -10.85
C LEU A 174 11.11 -5.34 -10.04
N GLU A 175 11.45 -6.63 -10.00
CA GLU A 175 12.69 -7.15 -9.43
C GLU A 175 13.95 -6.61 -10.15
N ALA A 176 13.81 -6.08 -11.37
CA ALA A 176 14.89 -5.48 -12.15
C ALA A 176 15.13 -3.99 -11.86
N LEU A 177 14.17 -3.29 -11.24
CA LEU A 177 14.52 -2.14 -10.43
C LEU A 177 15.03 -2.70 -9.09
N HIS A 178 15.99 -2.05 -8.43
CA HIS A 178 16.36 -2.41 -7.05
C HIS A 178 15.22 -2.05 -6.07
N CYS A 179 14.00 -2.50 -6.36
CA CYS A 179 12.78 -2.37 -5.59
C CYS A 179 12.70 -3.55 -4.63
N ARG A 180 13.09 -3.34 -3.37
CA ARG A 180 12.60 -4.22 -2.30
C ARG A 180 11.14 -3.85 -2.04
N VAL A 181 10.25 -4.49 -2.80
CA VAL A 181 8.81 -4.50 -2.53
C VAL A 181 8.58 -5.31 -1.25
N LEU A 182 8.47 -4.62 -0.12
CA LEU A 182 7.65 -5.11 0.99
C LEU A 182 6.24 -4.52 0.79
N GLN A 183 5.21 -5.12 1.40
CA GLN A 183 3.92 -4.43 1.56
C GLN A 183 4.24 -3.06 2.19
N GLY A 184 4.07 -1.98 1.40
CA GLY A 184 4.51 -0.63 1.77
C GLY A 184 5.97 -0.25 1.43
N GLY A 185 6.54 -0.79 0.36
CA GLY A 185 7.90 -0.43 -0.08
C GLY A 185 7.96 0.89 -0.86
N VAL A 186 9.00 1.69 -0.59
CA VAL A 186 9.36 2.87 -1.39
C VAL A 186 10.64 2.59 -2.18
N ALA A 187 10.68 3.06 -3.43
CA ALA A 187 11.83 2.90 -4.32
C ALA A 187 12.54 4.23 -4.60
N GLU A 188 13.89 4.21 -4.55
CA GLU A 188 14.77 5.25 -5.09
C GLU A 188 15.38 4.78 -6.41
N VAL A 189 15.50 5.69 -7.39
CA VAL A 189 16.19 5.42 -8.67
C VAL A 189 17.64 5.91 -8.54
N PRO A 190 18.66 5.03 -8.58
CA PRO A 190 20.04 5.48 -8.46
C PRO A 190 20.49 6.28 -9.68
N GLU A 191 21.11 7.42 -9.46
CA GLU A 191 21.79 8.20 -10.50
C GLU A 191 23.24 7.68 -10.65
N GLN A 192 23.54 6.91 -11.71
CA GLN A 192 24.73 7.06 -12.59
C GLN A 192 25.06 5.81 -13.42
N GLY A 193 25.36 6.05 -14.71
CA GLY A 193 26.17 5.15 -15.54
C GLY A 193 25.81 5.14 -17.02
N ARG A 194 26.30 6.14 -17.79
CA ARG A 194 26.33 6.07 -19.26
C ARG A 194 27.03 4.78 -19.67
N HIS A 195 26.37 3.88 -20.41
CA HIS A 195 26.95 3.16 -21.55
C HIS A 195 25.85 2.42 -22.33
N SER A 196 26.02 2.46 -23.65
CA SER A 196 25.17 1.98 -24.73
C SER A 196 24.74 0.51 -24.64
N GLY A 197 23.52 0.21 -25.08
CA GLY A 197 23.16 -1.13 -25.60
C GLY A 197 21.90 -1.74 -25.00
N TYR A 198 20.73 -1.16 -25.29
CA TYR A 198 19.44 -1.75 -24.96
C TYR A 198 19.09 -2.91 -25.92
N SER A 199 19.67 -4.09 -25.70
CA SER A 199 19.05 -5.37 -26.12
C SER A 199 19.75 -6.63 -25.60
N GLU A 200 21.00 -6.56 -25.11
CA GLU A 200 21.79 -7.78 -24.84
C GLU A 200 21.88 -8.22 -23.37
N TYR A 201 21.38 -7.45 -22.40
CA TYR A 201 21.37 -7.89 -21.00
C TYR A 201 20.29 -8.94 -20.67
N TRP A 202 19.37 -9.22 -21.60
CA TRP A 202 18.20 -10.09 -21.39
C TRP A 202 18.37 -11.54 -21.86
N ARG A 203 19.60 -12.01 -22.09
CA ARG A 203 19.90 -13.44 -22.22
C ARG A 203 21.18 -13.82 -21.49
N GLY A 204 21.02 -14.58 -20.41
CA GLY A 204 22.00 -15.58 -20.01
C GLY A 204 22.97 -15.18 -18.91
N SER A 205 22.71 -15.71 -17.72
CA SER A 205 23.71 -16.45 -16.93
C SER A 205 22.99 -17.47 -16.05
N PHE A 206 22.31 -18.41 -16.71
CA PHE A 206 21.98 -19.71 -16.13
C PHE A 206 22.76 -20.74 -16.93
N LEU A 207 23.95 -21.10 -16.46
CA LEU A 207 24.59 -22.36 -16.82
C LEU A 207 25.22 -22.99 -15.57
N SER A 208 24.47 -23.96 -15.05
CA SER A 208 24.95 -25.28 -14.61
C SER A 208 26.28 -25.37 -13.85
N GLY A 209 26.17 -25.64 -12.55
CA GLY A 209 27.17 -26.35 -11.77
C GLY A 209 26.47 -27.31 -10.81
N GLN A 210 26.41 -28.59 -11.18
CA GLN A 210 25.84 -29.66 -10.36
C GLN A 210 26.71 -29.96 -9.12
N SER A 211 26.02 -30.13 -7.99
CA SER A 211 26.13 -31.26 -7.05
C SER A 211 26.74 -31.05 -5.64
N ARG A 212 25.95 -31.59 -4.69
CA ARG A 212 26.23 -32.18 -3.36
C ARG A 212 26.17 -31.28 -2.12
N GLY A 213 25.20 -31.63 -1.25
CA GLY A 213 25.17 -31.27 0.17
C GLY A 213 23.80 -31.50 0.80
N HIS A 214 23.62 -32.66 1.46
CA HIS A 214 22.42 -33.08 2.16
C HIS A 214 21.97 -32.15 3.29
N GLY A 215 20.65 -32.10 3.53
CA GLY A 215 20.06 -31.53 4.75
C GLY A 215 18.53 -31.46 4.70
N SER A 216 17.84 -32.59 4.56
CA SER A 216 16.38 -32.66 4.71
C SER A 216 16.02 -32.69 6.20
N LEU A 217 15.41 -31.62 6.72
CA LEU A 217 14.72 -31.63 8.02
C LEU A 217 13.25 -31.98 7.76
N SER A 218 12.90 -33.23 8.07
CA SER A 218 11.53 -33.74 8.09
C SER A 218 10.84 -33.35 9.41
N TYR A 219 9.63 -32.81 9.31
CA TYR A 219 8.75 -32.47 10.44
C TYR A 219 7.96 -33.72 10.89
N ASP A 220 8.08 -34.09 12.16
CA ASP A 220 7.37 -35.22 12.79
C ASP A 220 6.16 -34.69 13.62
N PRO A 221 4.90 -35.08 13.32
CA PRO A 221 3.71 -34.51 13.97
C PRO A 221 3.37 -35.07 15.37
N GLN A 222 4.20 -35.89 16.03
CA GLN A 222 3.79 -36.59 17.26
C GLN A 222 4.26 -36.00 18.61
N HIS A 223 4.64 -34.73 18.70
CA HIS A 223 5.21 -34.19 19.94
C HIS A 223 4.62 -32.87 20.46
N VAL A 224 3.29 -32.76 20.62
CA VAL A 224 2.69 -31.86 21.64
C VAL A 224 1.36 -32.45 22.16
N GLN A 225 1.43 -33.46 23.02
CA GLN A 225 0.36 -33.75 23.99
C GLN A 225 1.00 -33.75 25.38
N GLY A 226 0.78 -32.68 26.16
CA GLY A 226 1.36 -32.65 27.50
C GLY A 226 1.32 -31.33 28.25
N CYS A 227 0.23 -30.58 28.22
CA CYS A 227 -0.14 -29.72 29.34
C CYS A 227 -1.57 -29.21 29.16
N LEU A 228 -2.49 -29.74 29.97
CA LEU A 228 -3.61 -29.05 30.63
C LEU A 228 -4.55 -30.13 31.18
N ARG A 229 -4.19 -30.65 32.36
CA ARG A 229 -5.16 -31.20 33.31
C ARG A 229 -4.83 -30.64 34.70
N ARG A 230 -5.87 -30.08 35.31
CA ARG A 230 -6.14 -29.79 36.73
C ARG A 230 -5.72 -28.41 37.24
N GLY A 231 -6.73 -27.78 37.85
CA GLY A 231 -6.77 -26.46 38.45
C GLY A 231 -8.21 -25.97 38.35
#